data_AF-A0A379WP83-F1
#
_entry.id   AF-A0A379WP83-F1
#
_cell.length_a   1.000
_cell.length_b   1.000
_cell.length_c   1.000
_cell.angle_alpha   90.00
_cell.angle_beta   90.00
_cell.angle_gamma   90.00
#
_symmetry.space_group_name_H-M   'P 1'
#
loop_
_entity.id
_entity.type
_entity.pdbx_description
1 polymer ?
#
loop_
_entity_poly.entity_id
_entity_poly.type
_entity_poly.pdbx_seq_one_letter_code
_entity_poly.pdbx_strand_id
1 'polypeptide(L)'
;MVIHSPSAAAPGTESAHALIETIKRHPRGKFVTLLTNWCGEFSSQEARRLFSEAGLPTYRTPEGTITAFMHMVEYRRNQEATAGNASAAGVT
;
A
#
# COMPACT_ATOMS: atom_id res chain seq x y z
N MET A 1 2.51 -1.81 4.56
CA MET A 1 2.14 -0.38 4.56
C MET A 1 3.34 0.42 5.02
N VAL A 2 3.62 1.56 4.40
CA VAL A 2 4.72 2.46 4.79
C VAL A 2 4.16 3.85 5.02
N ILE A 3 4.45 4.43 6.19
CA ILE A 3 4.11 5.80 6.55
C ILE A 3 5.42 6.57 6.74
N HIS A 4 5.55 7.68 6.04
CA HIS A 4 6.71 8.57 6.11
C HIS A 4 6.28 9.94 6.62
N SER A 5 7.01 10.43 7.62
CA SER A 5 6.90 11.80 8.12
C SER A 5 8.13 12.60 7.67
N PRO A 6 7.97 13.76 7.01
CA PRO A 6 9.09 14.58 6.58
C PRO A 6 10.01 14.95 7.75
N SER A 7 11.31 14.73 7.56
CA SER A 7 12.33 15.16 8.50
C SER A 7 13.63 15.48 7.76
N ALA A 8 14.50 16.27 8.38
CA ALA A 8 15.80 16.63 7.80
C ALA A 8 16.70 15.40 7.53
N ALA A 9 16.53 14.32 8.30
CA ALA A 9 17.29 13.08 8.16
C ALA A 9 16.73 12.12 7.09
N ALA A 10 15.52 12.38 6.59
CA ALA A 10 14.86 11.49 5.63
C ALA A 10 14.12 12.32 4.56
N PRO A 11 14.81 12.78 3.51
CA PRO A 11 14.18 13.47 2.39
C PRO A 11 13.11 12.59 1.75
N GLY A 12 11.87 13.10 1.69
CA GLY A 12 10.70 12.32 1.26
C GLY A 12 10.84 11.76 -0.15
N THR A 13 11.33 12.57 -1.10
CA THR A 13 11.47 12.20 -2.51
C THR A 13 12.52 11.10 -2.72
N GLU A 14 13.69 11.21 -2.10
CA GLU A 14 14.74 10.19 -2.19
C GLU A 14 14.28 8.87 -1.58
N SER A 15 13.58 8.94 -0.44
CA SER A 15 13.00 7.76 0.22
C SER A 15 11.97 7.08 -0.69
N ALA A 16 11.15 7.85 -1.42
CA ALA A 16 10.18 7.32 -2.37
C ALA A 16 10.86 6.62 -3.55
N HIS A 17 11.90 7.23 -4.14
CA HIS A 17 12.69 6.62 -5.21
C HIS A 17 13.31 5.29 -4.80
N ALA A 18 13.97 5.27 -3.63
CA ALA A 18 14.58 4.05 -3.10
C ALA A 18 13.55 2.93 -2.90
N LEU A 19 12.37 3.26 -2.38
CA LEU A 19 11.29 2.30 -2.17
C LEU A 19 10.75 1.76 -3.50
N ILE A 20 10.50 2.63 -4.47
CA ILE A 20 10.02 2.24 -5.82
C ILE A 20 11.01 1.27 -6.48
N GLU A 21 12.30 1.60 -6.47
CA GLU A 21 13.33 0.74 -7.07
C GLU A 21 13.47 -0.59 -6.35
N THR A 22 13.36 -0.58 -5.01
CA THR A 22 13.39 -1.81 -4.20
C THR A 22 12.25 -2.75 -4.59
N ILE A 23 11.02 -2.23 -4.71
CA ILE A 23 9.86 -3.04 -5.09
C ILE A 23 9.96 -3.53 -6.54
N LYS A 24 10.41 -2.68 -7.47
CA LYS A 24 10.59 -3.08 -8.88
C LYS A 24 11.59 -4.23 -9.03
N ARG A 25 12.68 -4.21 -8.26
CA ARG A 25 13.73 -5.25 -8.30
C ARG A 25 13.37 -6.49 -7.50
N HIS A 26 12.38 -6.39 -6.61
CA HIS A 26 11.99 -7.52 -5.78
C HIS A 26 11.39 -8.65 -6.65
N PRO A 27 11.87 -9.91 -6.53
CA PRO A 27 11.40 -11.02 -7.37
C PRO A 27 9.88 -11.26 -7.30
N ARG A 28 9.26 -10.85 -6.18
CA ARG A 28 7.81 -10.94 -5.96
C ARG A 28 7.12 -9.58 -5.89
N GLY A 29 7.75 -8.50 -6.35
CA GLY A 29 7.25 -7.13 -6.21
C GLY A 29 5.80 -6.97 -6.71
N LYS A 30 5.45 -7.63 -7.82
CA LYS A 30 4.08 -7.64 -8.37
C LYS A 30 3.01 -8.26 -7.47
N PHE A 31 3.43 -9.08 -6.49
CA PHE A 31 2.52 -9.75 -5.54
C PHE A 31 2.53 -9.08 -4.16
N VAL A 32 3.35 -8.03 -3.98
CA VAL A 32 3.41 -7.29 -2.71
C VAL A 32 2.39 -6.16 -2.78
N THR A 33 1.35 -6.24 -1.94
CA THR A 33 0.44 -5.11 -1.74
C THR A 33 1.12 -4.05 -0.90
N LEU A 34 1.57 -2.97 -1.55
CA LEU A 34 2.20 -1.83 -0.89
C LEU A 34 1.27 -0.61 -0.91
N LEU A 35 0.86 -0.17 0.28
CA LEU A 35 0.26 1.14 0.50
C LEU A 35 1.30 2.10 1.05
N THR A 36 1.31 3.32 0.53
CA THR A 36 2.23 4.39 0.95
C THR A 36 1.46 5.61 1.47
N ASN A 37 2.03 6.29 2.47
CA ASN A 37 1.53 7.55 2.99
C ASN A 37 2.72 8.47 3.31
N TRP A 38 2.94 9.48 2.46
CA TRP A 38 3.96 10.49 2.70
C TRP A 38 3.25 11.73 3.23
N CYS A 39 3.39 11.96 4.54
CA CYS A 39 2.75 13.05 5.25
C CYS A 39 3.32 14.41 4.81
N GLY A 40 2.56 15.49 5.03
CA GLY A 40 2.95 16.85 4.67
C GLY A 40 2.43 17.27 3.30
N GLU A 41 2.00 18.53 3.18
CA GLU A 41 1.34 19.00 1.97
C GLU A 41 2.37 19.24 0.85
N PHE A 42 3.22 20.24 1.00
CA PHE A 42 4.17 20.66 -0.04
C PHE A 42 5.41 19.77 -0.13
N SER A 43 5.99 19.37 1.01
CA SER A 43 7.24 18.61 1.08
C SER A 43 7.15 17.18 0.55
N SER A 44 5.93 16.68 0.35
CA SER A 44 5.66 15.29 -0.06
C SER A 44 4.90 15.18 -1.37
N GLN A 45 4.59 16.31 -2.03
CA GLN A 45 3.86 16.30 -3.30
C GLN A 45 4.60 15.50 -4.38
N GLU A 46 5.91 15.71 -4.49
CA GLU A 46 6.73 15.02 -5.48
C GLU A 46 6.83 13.51 -5.21
N ALA A 47 7.06 13.11 -3.95
CA ALA A 47 7.06 11.71 -3.55
C ALA A 47 5.74 11.01 -3.92
N ARG A 48 4.61 11.66 -3.70
CA ARG A 48 3.29 11.14 -4.08
C ARG A 48 3.12 11.02 -5.60
N ARG A 49 3.59 12.01 -6.37
CA ARG A 49 3.61 11.96 -7.84
C ARG A 49 4.39 10.73 -8.33
N LEU A 50 5.58 10.50 -7.78
CA LEU A 50 6.42 9.35 -8.11
C LEU A 50 5.74 8.01 -7.82
N PHE A 51 5.04 7.88 -6.68
CA PHE A 51 4.27 6.67 -6.38
C PHE A 51 3.14 6.44 -7.37
N SER A 52 2.37 7.48 -7.71
CA SER A 52 1.30 7.39 -8.71
C SER A 52 1.84 6.97 -10.08
N GLU A 53 2.96 7.51 -10.53
CA GLU A 53 3.61 7.15 -11.79
C GLU A 53 4.15 5.71 -11.80
N ALA A 54 4.58 5.22 -10.64
CA ALA A 54 5.01 3.82 -10.46
C ALA A 54 3.83 2.84 -10.32
N GLY A 55 2.57 3.31 -10.33
CA GLY A 55 1.39 2.48 -10.11
C GLY A 55 1.23 2.01 -8.66
N LEU A 56 1.85 2.70 -7.71
CA LEU A 56 1.77 2.40 -6.29
C LEU A 56 0.72 3.31 -5.61
N PRO A 57 -0.29 2.74 -4.93
CA PRO A 57 -1.26 3.52 -4.18
C PRO A 57 -0.59 4.38 -3.10
N THR A 58 -0.89 5.67 -3.11
CA THR A 58 -0.41 6.64 -2.11
C THR A 58 -1.55 7.46 -1.55
N TYR A 59 -1.51 7.70 -0.24
CA TYR A 59 -2.48 8.51 0.48
C TYR A 59 -1.80 9.76 1.06
N ARG A 60 -2.62 10.75 1.40
CA ARG A 60 -2.21 12.02 2.02
C ARG A 60 -2.32 12.00 3.53
N THR A 61 -3.25 11.20 4.05
CA THR A 61 -3.57 11.14 5.48
C THR A 61 -3.36 9.73 6.01
N PRO A 62 -2.85 9.60 7.25
CA PRO A 62 -2.76 8.31 7.92
C PRO A 62 -4.10 7.58 8.00
N GLU A 63 -5.19 8.30 8.29
CA GLU A 63 -6.53 7.76 8.42
C GLU A 63 -6.99 7.09 7.13
N GLY A 64 -6.82 7.76 5.98
CA GLY A 64 -7.19 7.20 4.67
C GLY A 64 -6.39 5.94 4.33
N THR A 65 -5.13 5.90 4.74
CA THR A 65 -4.25 4.74 4.54
C THR A 65 -4.71 3.54 5.38
N ILE A 66 -5.06 3.79 6.64
CA ILE A 66 -5.57 2.77 7.56
C ILE A 66 -6.92 2.24 7.08
N THR A 67 -7.85 3.12 6.69
CA THR A 67 -9.15 2.70 6.15
C THR A 67 -8.99 1.81 4.92
N ALA A 68 -8.14 2.21 3.96
CA ALA A 68 -7.85 1.40 2.78
C ALA A 68 -7.23 0.04 3.13
N PHE A 69 -6.32 0.02 4.10
CA PHE A 69 -5.74 -1.22 4.60
C PHE A 69 -6.81 -2.15 5.21
N MET A 70 -7.68 -1.61 6.06
CA MET A 70 -8.75 -2.37 6.70
C MET A 70 -9.73 -2.95 5.69
N HIS A 71 -10.13 -2.19 4.67
CA HIS A 71 -10.96 -2.70 3.58
C HIS A 71 -10.31 -3.88 2.86
N MET A 72 -9.01 -3.84 2.59
CA MET A 72 -8.30 -4.97 1.96
C MET A 72 -8.23 -6.20 2.88
N VAL A 73 -8.01 -6.00 4.18
CA VAL A 73 -7.99 -7.10 5.17
C VAL A 73 -9.37 -7.76 5.26
N GLU A 74 -10.43 -6.96 5.36
CA GLU A 74 -11.80 -7.44 5.44
C GLU A 74 -12.21 -8.17 4.16
N TYR A 75 -11.89 -7.61 3.00
CA TYR A 75 -12.13 -8.26 1.71
C TYR A 75 -11.46 -9.63 1.62
N ARG A 76 -10.21 -9.75 2.04
CA ARG A 76 -9.48 -11.03 2.06
C ARG A 76 -10.13 -12.05 3.00
N ARG A 77 -10.52 -11.64 4.21
CA ARG A 77 -11.19 -12.52 5.18
C ARG A 77 -12.53 -13.03 4.65
N ASN A 78 -13.29 -12.17 3.98
CA ASN A 78 -14.56 -12.55 3.37
C ASN A 78 -14.36 -13.51 2.18
N GLN A 79 -13.32 -13.32 1.37
CA GLN A 79 -12.97 -14.27 0.31
C GLN A 79 -12.58 -15.66 0.86
N GLU A 80 -11.82 -15.71 1.96
CA GLU A 80 -11.44 -16.97 2.61
C GLU A 80 -12.67 -17.67 3.24
N ALA A 81 -13.60 -16.92 3.83
CA ALA A 81 -14.83 -17.45 4.42
C ALA A 81 -15.81 -18.02 3.38
N THR A 82 -15.99 -17.34 2.23
CA THR A 82 -16.85 -17.83 1.15
C THR A 82 -16.23 -19.05 0.45
N ALA A 83 -14.90 -19.11 0.30
CA ALA A 83 -14.21 -20.27 -0.24
C ALA A 83 -14.34 -21.51 0.68
N GLY A 84 -14.35 -21.33 2.00
CA GLY A 84 -14.55 -22.42 2.96
C GLY A 84 -15.96 -23.04 2.93
N ASN A 85 -17.00 -22.21 2.78
CA ASN A 85 -18.39 -22.66 2.80
C ASN A 85 -18.87 -23.36 1.51
N ALA A 86 -18.19 -23.14 0.38
CA ALA A 86 -18.51 -23.82 -0.88
C ALA A 86 -18.24 -25.34 -0.85
N SER A 87 -17.40 -25.84 0.08
CA SER A 87 -17.15 -27.28 0.23
C SER A 87 -18.22 -28.04 1.03
N ALA A 88 -19.11 -27.33 1.75
CA ALA A 88 -20.12 -27.94 2.62
C ALA A 88 -21.53 -28.02 2.00
N ALA A 89 -21.77 -27.35 0.86
CA ALA A 89 -23.09 -27.29 0.21
C ALA A 89 -23.25 -28.28 -0.96
N GLY A 90 -22.32 -29.22 -1.14
CA GLY A 90 -22.26 -30.14 -2.28
C GLY A 90 -22.55 -31.63 -1.97
N VAL A 91 -23.11 -31.96 -0.81
CA VAL A 91 -23.56 -33.34 -0.51
C VAL A 91 -24.84 -33.30 0.33
N THR A 92 -25.98 -33.42 -0.34
CA THR A 92 -27.16 -34.25 0.01
C THR A 92 -28.12 -34.21 -1.17
#